data_AF-A0A1C7HVZ5-F1
#
_entry.id   AF-A0A1C7HVZ5-F1
#
_cell.length_a   1.000
_cell.length_b   1.000
_cell.length_c   1.000
_cell.angle_alpha   90.00
_cell.angle_beta   90.00
_cell.angle_gamma   90.00
#
_symmetry.space_group_name_H-M   'P 1'
#
loop_
_entity.id
_entity.type
_entity.pdbx_description
1 polymer ?
#
loop_
_entity_poly.entity_id
_entity_poly.type
_entity_poly.pdbx_seq_one_letter_code
_entity_poly.pdbx_strand_id
1 'polypeptide(L)'
;MLDLQKHKEYLWKYLLTYGKARKKREDYRQLVFPFQDIVIEEGKTVEDYRSEALKQQLEACSSIEEIFDMISLEYKDYYFMEISSLLHDDQTLYSHLLKKTMDTAGITDYISAHNYEYLIKFADEETQQFITQKLTQ
;
A
#
# COMPACT_ATOMS: atom_id res chain seq x y z
N MET A 1 12.20 2.88 -13.81
CA MET A 1 11.55 3.92 -12.96
C MET A 1 10.05 3.97 -13.27
N LEU A 2 9.20 3.92 -12.24
CA LEU A 2 7.74 3.92 -12.37
C LEU A 2 7.23 5.27 -12.88
N ASP A 3 6.38 5.26 -13.92
CA ASP A 3 5.72 6.47 -14.44
C ASP A 3 4.58 6.88 -13.50
N LEU A 4 4.77 7.95 -12.74
CA LEU A 4 3.84 8.43 -11.72
C LEU A 4 2.45 8.75 -12.30
N GLN A 5 2.38 9.35 -13.49
CA GLN A 5 1.10 9.75 -14.07
C GLN A 5 0.30 8.51 -14.52
N LYS A 6 0.95 7.57 -15.20
CA LYS A 6 0.31 6.30 -15.57
C LYS A 6 -0.13 5.51 -14.34
N HIS A 7 0.66 5.55 -13.26
CA HIS A 7 0.34 4.87 -12.01
C HIS A 7 -0.89 5.48 -11.32
N LYS A 8 -1.00 6.80 -11.27
CA LYS A 8 -2.22 7.49 -10.78
C LYS A 8 -3.46 7.09 -11.57
N GLU A 9 -3.38 7.06 -12.90
CA GLU A 9 -4.48 6.64 -13.77
C GLU A 9 -4.88 5.18 -13.52
N TYR A 10 -3.90 4.30 -13.35
CA TYR A 10 -4.12 2.90 -13.00
C TYR A 10 -4.85 2.74 -11.67
N LEU A 11 -4.36 3.43 -10.63
CA LEU A 11 -4.98 3.43 -9.31
C LEU A 11 -6.39 4.00 -9.33
N TRP A 12 -6.62 5.09 -10.06
CA TRP A 12 -7.96 5.64 -10.23
C TRP A 12 -8.91 4.64 -10.90
N LYS A 13 -8.41 3.88 -11.89
CA LYS A 13 -9.22 2.92 -12.65
C LYS A 13 -9.62 1.70 -11.82
N TYR A 14 -8.69 1.13 -11.03
CA TYR A 14 -8.90 -0.17 -10.36
C TYR A 14 -9.07 -0.07 -8.85
N LEU A 15 -8.75 1.08 -8.25
CA LEU A 15 -8.84 1.38 -6.82
C LEU A 15 -8.16 0.33 -5.92
N LEU A 16 -7.24 -0.50 -6.42
CA LEU A 16 -6.66 -1.65 -5.69
C LEU A 16 -7.67 -2.72 -5.23
N THR A 17 -8.94 -2.64 -5.62
CA THR A 17 -9.94 -3.62 -5.15
C THR A 17 -9.92 -4.89 -5.98
N TYR A 18 -9.69 -4.80 -7.29
CA TYR A 18 -9.82 -5.92 -8.23
C TYR A 18 -11.09 -6.77 -8.00
N GLY A 19 -12.18 -6.12 -7.59
CA GLY A 19 -13.46 -6.76 -7.28
C GLY A 19 -13.62 -7.29 -5.86
N LYS A 20 -12.66 -7.05 -4.94
CA LYS A 20 -12.74 -7.46 -3.52
C LYS A 20 -12.36 -6.32 -2.58
N ALA A 21 -13.31 -5.92 -1.74
CA ALA A 21 -13.06 -5.00 -0.63
C ALA A 21 -12.35 -5.72 0.53
N ARG A 22 -11.44 -5.02 1.22
CA ARG A 22 -10.79 -5.52 2.43
C ARG A 22 -11.58 -5.12 3.67
N LYS A 23 -11.36 -5.86 4.75
CA LYS A 23 -11.99 -5.63 6.06
C LYS A 23 -11.07 -4.82 6.95
N LYS A 24 -11.64 -3.98 7.81
CA LYS A 24 -10.89 -3.24 8.84
C LYS A 24 -10.17 -4.23 9.75
N ARG A 25 -8.91 -3.95 10.10
CA ARG A 25 -8.11 -4.85 10.97
C ARG A 25 -8.71 -5.01 12.37
N GLU A 26 -9.32 -3.95 12.89
CA GLU A 26 -9.87 -3.92 14.25
C GLU A 26 -11.35 -4.39 14.31
N ASP A 27 -12.06 -4.33 13.18
CA ASP A 27 -13.45 -4.81 13.08
C ASP A 27 -13.69 -5.50 11.72
N TYR A 28 -13.62 -6.84 11.73
CA TYR A 28 -13.81 -7.67 10.55
C TYR A 28 -15.25 -7.68 9.98
N ARG A 29 -16.18 -6.93 10.58
CA ARG A 29 -17.53 -6.69 10.04
C ARG A 29 -17.55 -5.48 9.11
N GLN A 30 -16.59 -4.57 9.26
CA GLN A 30 -16.50 -3.35 8.49
C GLN A 30 -15.62 -3.55 7.25
N LEU A 31 -16.11 -3.08 6.11
CA LEU A 31 -15.30 -2.96 4.91
C LEU A 31 -14.63 -1.59 4.90
N VAL A 32 -13.47 -1.50 4.27
CA VAL A 32 -12.72 -0.26 4.15
C VAL A 32 -12.50 0.12 2.70
N PHE A 33 -12.51 1.43 2.47
CA PHE A 33 -12.15 1.99 1.19
C PHE A 33 -10.61 1.95 1.02
N PRO A 34 -10.08 1.74 -0.20
CA PRO A 34 -8.65 1.54 -0.43
C PRO A 34 -7.77 2.78 -0.24
N PHE A 35 -8.37 3.96 -0.33
CA PHE A 35 -7.70 5.23 -0.08
C PHE A 35 -8.27 5.86 1.18
N GLN A 36 -7.41 6.47 1.98
CA GLN A 36 -7.76 7.13 3.24
C GLN A 36 -8.36 6.17 4.25
N ASP A 37 -8.42 6.58 5.52
CA ASP A 37 -9.01 5.74 6.55
C ASP A 37 -10.54 5.86 6.57
N ILE A 38 -11.20 5.33 5.54
CA ILE A 38 -12.65 5.41 5.37
C ILE A 38 -13.25 4.01 5.53
N VAL A 39 -14.20 3.89 6.47
CA VAL A 39 -15.06 2.72 6.63
C VAL A 39 -16.26 2.85 5.71
N ILE A 40 -16.54 1.79 4.96
CA ILE A 40 -17.69 1.71 4.05
C ILE A 40 -18.95 1.45 4.87
N GLU A 41 -19.94 2.33 4.70
CA GLU A 41 -21.24 2.25 5.36
C GLU A 41 -22.06 1.04 4.88
N GLU A 42 -22.97 0.57 5.73
CA GLU A 42 -23.85 -0.55 5.38
C GLU A 42 -24.69 -0.22 4.12
N GLY A 43 -24.71 -1.16 3.16
CA GLY A 43 -25.41 -0.97 1.89
C GLY A 43 -24.65 -0.10 0.87
N LYS A 44 -23.48 0.43 1.21
CA LYS A 44 -22.60 1.14 0.29
C LYS A 44 -21.53 0.23 -0.31
N THR A 45 -20.97 0.68 -1.42
CA THR A 45 -19.88 0.02 -2.14
C THR A 45 -18.68 0.96 -2.28
N VAL A 46 -17.54 0.42 -2.69
CA VAL A 46 -16.33 1.21 -2.98
C VAL A 46 -16.61 2.34 -3.99
N GLU A 47 -17.47 2.09 -4.98
CA GLU A 47 -17.80 3.09 -6.01
C GLU A 47 -18.54 4.32 -5.43
N ASP A 48 -19.29 4.16 -4.33
CA ASP A 48 -19.96 5.28 -3.66
C ASP A 48 -18.96 6.31 -3.10
N TYR A 49 -17.72 5.90 -2.86
CA TYR A 49 -16.64 6.75 -2.31
C TYR A 49 -15.72 7.28 -3.41
N ARG A 50 -15.95 6.91 -4.66
CA ARG A 50 -15.20 7.40 -5.83
C ARG A 50 -15.66 8.82 -6.17
N SER A 51 -15.04 9.81 -5.54
CA SER A 51 -15.37 11.23 -5.70
C SER A 51 -14.34 12.00 -6.51
N GLU A 52 -14.75 13.14 -7.09
CA GLU A 52 -13.84 14.05 -7.77
C GLU A 52 -12.79 14.63 -6.81
N ALA A 53 -13.15 14.85 -5.53
CA ALA A 53 -12.22 15.29 -4.50
C ALA A 53 -11.09 14.27 -4.29
N LEU A 54 -11.44 12.97 -4.22
CA LEU A 54 -10.45 11.90 -4.13
C LEU A 54 -9.53 11.87 -5.36
N LYS A 55 -10.11 12.03 -6.55
CA LYS A 55 -9.35 12.08 -7.81
C LYS A 55 -8.33 13.21 -7.80
N GLN A 56 -8.75 14.41 -7.40
CA GLN A 56 -7.88 15.58 -7.29
C GLN A 56 -6.75 15.38 -6.27
N GLN A 57 -7.04 14.73 -5.14
CA GLN A 57 -6.01 14.39 -4.15
C GLN A 57 -4.97 13.42 -4.71
N LEU A 58 -5.41 12.38 -5.43
CA LEU A 58 -4.50 11.44 -6.10
C LEU A 58 -3.68 12.11 -7.21
N GLU A 59 -4.30 13.01 -7.99
CA GLU A 59 -3.62 13.80 -9.02
C GLU A 59 -2.59 14.76 -8.42
N ALA A 60 -2.87 15.31 -7.23
CA ALA A 60 -1.98 16.22 -6.52
C ALA A 60 -0.73 15.54 -5.91
N CYS A 61 -0.74 14.21 -5.72
CA CYS A 61 0.42 13.50 -5.18
C CYS A 61 1.66 13.70 -6.07
N SER A 62 2.74 14.24 -5.51
CA SER A 62 3.98 14.54 -6.24
C SER A 62 4.93 13.33 -6.32
N SER A 63 4.67 12.28 -5.55
CA SER A 63 5.53 11.10 -5.44
C SER A 63 4.74 9.81 -5.16
N ILE A 64 5.39 8.66 -5.36
CA ILE A 64 4.84 7.34 -5.00
C ILE A 64 4.66 7.20 -3.49
N GLU A 65 5.51 7.86 -2.70
CA GLU A 65 5.38 7.88 -1.25
C GLU A 65 4.11 8.61 -0.79
N GLU A 66 3.79 9.75 -1.39
CA GLU A 66 2.54 10.46 -1.06
C GLU A 66 1.31 9.62 -1.40
N ILE A 67 1.36 8.87 -2.51
CA ILE A 67 0.32 7.89 -2.83
C ILE A 67 0.26 6.80 -1.77
N PHE A 68 1.41 6.24 -1.35
CA PHE A 68 1.47 5.23 -0.29
C PHE A 68 0.82 5.73 1.02
N ASP A 69 1.04 6.98 1.38
CA ASP A 69 0.44 7.59 2.57
C ASP A 69 -1.07 7.83 2.43
N MET A 70 -1.54 8.05 1.21
CA MET A 70 -2.95 8.11 0.89
C MET A 70 -3.62 6.73 0.92
N ILE A 71 -2.90 5.62 0.74
CA ILE A 71 -3.47 4.26 0.82
C ILE A 71 -3.87 3.93 2.26
N SER A 72 -5.05 3.33 2.43
CA SER A 72 -5.55 2.90 3.73
C SER A 72 -4.72 1.75 4.29
N LEU A 73 -4.62 1.64 5.62
CA LEU A 73 -3.76 0.68 6.32
C LEU A 73 -3.95 -0.76 5.82
N GLU A 74 -5.20 -1.15 5.60
CA GLU A 74 -5.59 -2.48 5.12
C GLU A 74 -5.09 -2.80 3.71
N TYR A 75 -4.75 -1.79 2.91
CA TYR A 75 -4.29 -1.93 1.53
C TYR A 75 -2.80 -1.61 1.34
N LYS A 76 -2.09 -1.11 2.36
CA LYS A 76 -0.68 -0.69 2.23
C LYS A 76 0.26 -1.83 1.82
N ASP A 77 0.08 -3.01 2.42
CA ASP A 77 0.84 -4.21 2.07
C ASP A 77 0.61 -4.64 0.61
N TYR A 78 -0.65 -4.62 0.19
CA TYR A 78 -1.07 -4.92 -1.17
C TYR A 78 -0.49 -3.95 -2.18
N TYR A 79 -0.62 -2.65 -1.88
CA TYR A 79 -0.11 -1.59 -2.72
C TYR A 79 1.41 -1.69 -2.89
N PHE A 80 2.16 -1.93 -1.80
CA PHE A 80 3.60 -2.13 -1.89
C PHE A 80 3.96 -3.29 -2.81
N MET A 81 3.31 -4.45 -2.66
CA MET A 81 3.61 -5.61 -3.50
C MET A 81 3.35 -5.34 -4.98
N GLU A 82 2.25 -4.67 -5.31
CA GLU A 82 1.89 -4.30 -6.69
C GLU A 82 3.00 -3.50 -7.38
N ILE A 83 3.59 -2.53 -6.66
CA ILE A 83 4.60 -1.65 -7.23
C ILE A 83 6.03 -2.15 -7.03
N SER A 84 6.26 -3.08 -6.09
CA SER A 84 7.60 -3.52 -5.68
C SER A 84 8.48 -3.98 -6.84
N SER A 85 7.91 -4.75 -7.77
CA SER A 85 8.61 -5.24 -8.98
C SER A 85 8.96 -4.13 -9.98
N LEU A 86 8.20 -3.03 -9.98
CA LEU A 86 8.40 -1.87 -10.86
C LEU A 86 9.46 -0.91 -10.32
N LEU A 87 9.88 -1.10 -9.06
CA LEU A 87 10.87 -0.29 -8.37
C LEU A 87 12.28 -0.93 -8.37
N HIS A 88 12.51 -1.99 -9.14
CA HIS A 88 13.80 -2.71 -9.14
C HIS A 88 15.02 -1.83 -9.45
N ASP A 89 14.87 -0.81 -10.30
CA ASP A 89 15.93 0.14 -10.65
C ASP A 89 16.11 1.27 -9.62
N ASP A 90 15.17 1.43 -8.68
CA ASP A 90 15.15 2.49 -7.67
C ASP A 90 15.18 1.87 -6.27
N GLN A 91 16.37 1.36 -5.92
CA GLN A 91 16.60 0.70 -4.64
C GLN A 91 16.28 1.63 -3.46
N THR A 92 16.53 2.93 -3.58
CA THR A 92 16.25 3.90 -2.52
C THR A 92 14.75 3.97 -2.23
N LEU A 93 13.93 4.19 -3.26
CA LEU A 93 12.48 4.25 -3.10
C LEU A 93 11.90 2.89 -2.68
N TYR A 94 12.41 1.79 -3.25
CA TYR A 94 12.02 0.43 -2.85
C TYR A 94 12.25 0.20 -1.35
N SER A 95 13.46 0.51 -0.87
CA SER A 95 13.86 0.29 0.53
C SER A 95 13.02 1.13 1.48
N HIS A 96 12.84 2.41 1.14
CA HIS A 96 12.00 3.33 1.89
C HIS A 96 10.55 2.81 2.03
N LEU A 97 9.93 2.42 0.92
CA LEU A 97 8.55 1.92 0.95
C LEU A 97 8.43 0.56 1.63
N LEU A 98 9.43 -0.33 1.50
CA LEU A 98 9.45 -1.62 2.20
C LEU A 98 9.52 -1.41 3.72
N LYS A 99 10.42 -0.52 4.18
CA LYS A 99 10.56 -0.13 5.59
C LYS A 99 9.25 0.45 6.11
N LYS A 100 8.66 1.40 5.37
CA LYS A 100 7.38 2.04 5.72
C LYS A 100 6.22 1.05 5.76
N THR A 101 6.21 0.05 4.88
CA THR A 101 5.22 -1.03 4.89
C THR A 101 5.36 -1.89 6.16
N MET A 102 6.57 -2.32 6.53
CA MET A 102 6.79 -3.05 7.77
C MET A 102 6.41 -2.21 9.01
N ASP A 103 6.76 -0.92 9.03
CA ASP A 103 6.49 -0.06 10.18
C ASP A 103 4.99 0.24 10.37
N THR A 104 4.23 0.34 9.28
CA THR A 104 2.80 0.66 9.33
C THR A 104 1.91 -0.58 9.29
N ALA A 105 2.06 -1.42 8.28
CA ALA A 105 1.23 -2.60 8.06
C ALA A 105 1.75 -3.83 8.82
N GLY A 106 3.05 -3.94 9.07
CA GLY A 106 3.65 -5.10 9.74
C GLY A 106 3.44 -6.41 8.98
N ILE A 107 3.51 -7.52 9.73
CA ILE A 107 3.21 -8.85 9.21
C ILE A 107 1.69 -8.99 9.03
N THR A 108 1.27 -9.41 7.84
CA THR A 108 -0.14 -9.64 7.51
C THR A 108 -0.32 -11.00 6.85
N ASP A 109 -1.57 -11.41 6.62
CA ASP A 109 -1.88 -12.59 5.81
C ASP A 109 -1.42 -12.45 4.35
N TYR A 110 -1.16 -11.23 3.89
CA TYR A 110 -0.74 -10.94 2.52
C TYR A 110 0.79 -10.81 2.37
N ILE A 111 1.45 -10.14 3.31
CA ILE A 111 2.93 -10.15 3.44
C ILE A 111 3.29 -10.80 4.79
N SER A 112 3.63 -12.09 4.72
CA SER A 112 4.09 -12.85 5.86
C SER A 112 5.55 -12.49 6.24
N ALA A 113 6.00 -12.96 7.41
CA ALA A 113 7.41 -12.91 7.79
C ALA A 113 8.34 -13.48 6.72
N HIS A 114 7.95 -14.61 6.11
CA HIS A 114 8.72 -15.24 5.05
C HIS A 114 8.79 -14.40 3.77
N ASN A 115 7.73 -13.64 3.46
CA ASN A 115 7.79 -12.69 2.36
C ASN A 115 8.80 -11.58 2.65
N TYR A 116 8.83 -11.03 3.87
CA TYR A 116 9.82 -10.04 4.27
C TYR A 116 11.26 -10.57 4.17
N GLU A 117 11.54 -11.80 4.60
CA GLU A 117 12.87 -12.44 4.45
C GLU A 117 13.37 -12.46 2.99
N TYR A 118 12.45 -12.52 2.03
CA TYR A 118 12.78 -12.44 0.61
C TYR A 118 12.92 -10.99 0.14
N LEU A 119 11.96 -10.12 0.47
CA LEU A 119 11.90 -8.73 0.01
C LEU A 119 13.12 -7.91 0.46
N ILE A 120 13.63 -8.14 1.68
CA ILE A 120 14.78 -7.39 2.20
C ILE A 120 16.05 -7.57 1.36
N LYS A 121 16.18 -8.66 0.61
CA LYS A 121 17.35 -8.93 -0.24
C LYS A 121 17.55 -7.89 -1.34
N PHE A 122 16.50 -7.14 -1.67
CA PHE A 122 16.54 -6.08 -2.69
C PHE A 122 16.67 -4.69 -2.07
N ALA A 123 16.53 -4.57 -0.75
CA ALA A 123 16.62 -3.30 -0.04
C ALA A 123 18.07 -2.94 0.32
N ASP A 124 18.28 -1.70 0.74
CA ASP A 124 19.53 -1.24 1.36
C ASP A 124 19.80 -1.93 2.71
N GLU A 125 21.04 -1.81 3.18
CA GLU A 125 21.50 -2.48 4.40
C GLU A 125 20.74 -1.99 5.65
N GLU A 126 20.42 -0.70 5.74
CA GLU A 126 19.69 -0.14 6.88
C GLU A 126 18.30 -0.76 7.00
N THR A 127 17.59 -0.86 5.88
CA THR A 127 16.25 -1.46 5.81
C THR A 127 16.30 -2.95 6.11
N GLN A 128 17.32 -3.66 5.59
CA GLN A 128 17.54 -5.08 5.91
C GLN A 128 17.70 -5.29 7.42
N GLN A 129 18.54 -4.49 8.07
CA GLN A 129 18.77 -4.58 9.52
C GLN A 129 17.49 -4.27 10.31
N PHE A 130 16.78 -3.19 9.96
CA PHE A 130 15.52 -2.81 10.60
C PHE A 130 14.48 -3.94 10.53
N ILE A 131 14.26 -4.51 9.35
CA ILE A 131 13.26 -5.56 9.17
C ILE A 131 13.69 -6.85 9.85
N THR A 132 14.97 -7.23 9.78
CA THR A 132 15.48 -8.43 10.47
C THR A 132 15.27 -8.33 11.99
N GLN A 133 15.49 -7.15 12.58
CA GLN A 133 15.21 -6.92 14.00
C GLN A 133 13.72 -7.08 14.32
N LYS A 134 12.83 -6.56 13.47
CA LYS A 134 11.37 -6.69 13.66
C LYS A 134 10.87 -8.13 13.52
N LEU A 135 11.52 -8.96 12.69
CA LEU A 135 11.16 -10.36 12.49
C LEU A 135 11.64 -11.30 13.62
N THR A 136 12.63 -10.87 14.41
CA THR A 136 13.26 -11.69 15.46
C THR A 136 12.79 -11.34 16.88
N GLN A 137 11.96 -10.30 17.02
CA GLN A 137 11.30 -9.89 18.27
C GLN A 137 9.97 -10.64 18.44
#